data_AF-A0A9X2A0S2-F1
#
_entry.id   AF-A0A9X2A0S2-F1
#
_cell.length_a   1.000
_cell.length_b   1.000
_cell.length_c   1.000
_cell.angle_alpha   90.00
_cell.angle_beta   90.00
_cell.angle_gamma   90.00
#
_symmetry.space_group_name_H-M   'P 1'
#
loop_
_entity.id
_entity.type
_entity.pdbx_description
1 polymer ?
#
loop_
_entity_poly.entity_id
_entity_poly.type
_entity_poly.pdbx_seq_one_letter_code
_entity_poly.pdbx_strand_id
1 'polypeptide(L)'
;MRLLATWIVWGPKGARSWSSLKKQFNLLRRIVVLCDNEGILASNLARFPKLLEKVPGLYPCAVDSQCALVTLDRLLRVREKIGFTLLDEAGISRLSKAFQDGKEDVEQTAYIPPRIWTYQVRRLRECLDDFLKHRQQVEDCFNFCVDAYAHNFGSLSCALGHEGARDSYRPFTLQRKGAGARNGRQFHGRFELTAQRFGIDTLLEKWVLPPNRKSIDIKSFTAYLTLVQSTGLSYIANFTLQRKEEAGALRADCLIWEEDPALGRIPVICGDTTKTDPDSDARWPTSPSVEVAVDAMTVVAKLRMRCAAANPKVNCSDDDQANPYLFQTAFEPWSAIPSGWSPYSTRPKVPSYQFLMQRYPRLFDPEQMKITEDDLVTARMFTPNLDKGGKFKVGETWPLAYHQLRRTGGINMFASGLLSDSSIQVIMKHLTLLQTLYYGQNYSRARFNEDFEGLTVAARYEVMAKQIETLVGERYVSPLGERRKQEIVVNLIGNKDFNALVKAGRKGEVSFRETRLGGCTKDGHCDYGGIESVARCAGGDGDKPCRDAIYDRTKQLSVERQLASIERRIEKAQPDSPRARALQAEAHGLRSYLDVIRN
;
A
#
# COMPACT_ATOMS: atom_id res chain seq x y z
N MET A 1 -0.57 -32.13 14.80
CA MET A 1 -0.63 -31.60 13.42
C MET A 1 -2.01 -31.20 12.93
N ARG A 2 -3.05 -32.04 13.07
CA ARG A 2 -4.40 -31.73 12.56
C ARG A 2 -4.92 -30.35 13.02
N LEU A 3 -4.85 -30.06 14.32
CA LEU A 3 -5.25 -28.75 14.87
C LEU A 3 -4.48 -27.56 14.26
N LEU A 4 -3.16 -27.66 14.12
CA LEU A 4 -2.33 -26.62 13.50
C LEU A 4 -2.68 -26.41 12.03
N ALA A 5 -2.91 -27.50 11.28
CA ALA A 5 -3.32 -27.44 9.88
C ALA A 5 -4.72 -26.82 9.74
N THR A 6 -5.67 -27.23 10.58
CA THR A 6 -7.01 -26.63 10.64
C THR A 6 -6.92 -25.13 10.90
N TRP A 7 -6.04 -24.69 11.79
CA TRP A 7 -5.84 -23.26 12.03
C TRP A 7 -5.18 -22.52 10.87
N ILE A 8 -4.20 -23.13 10.19
CA ILE A 8 -3.60 -22.53 8.98
C ILE A 8 -4.64 -22.34 7.88
N VAL A 9 -5.57 -23.29 7.74
CA VAL A 9 -6.62 -23.23 6.70
C VAL A 9 -7.73 -22.26 7.11
N TRP A 10 -8.24 -22.39 8.32
CA TRP A 10 -9.50 -21.76 8.73
C TRP A 10 -9.34 -20.64 9.76
N GLY A 11 -8.18 -20.47 10.38
CA GLY A 11 -7.92 -19.38 11.33
C GLY A 11 -8.00 -18.00 10.68
N PRO A 12 -8.11 -16.93 11.48
CA PRO A 12 -7.98 -15.55 11.01
C PRO A 12 -6.70 -15.39 10.17
N LYS A 13 -6.90 -14.89 8.95
CA LYS A 13 -5.85 -14.72 7.93
C LYS A 13 -5.23 -16.07 7.46
N GLY A 14 -6.07 -17.11 7.34
CA GLY A 14 -5.71 -18.43 6.82
C GLY A 14 -5.15 -18.40 5.39
N ALA A 15 -4.46 -19.47 4.99
CA ALA A 15 -3.79 -19.55 3.71
C ALA A 15 -4.80 -19.50 2.55
N ARG A 16 -4.59 -18.55 1.61
CA ARG A 16 -5.53 -18.26 0.50
C ARG A 16 -5.18 -18.93 -0.82
N SER A 17 -4.03 -19.58 -0.89
CA SER A 17 -3.60 -20.37 -2.02
C SER A 17 -3.05 -21.71 -1.55
N TRP A 18 -3.19 -22.73 -2.41
CA TRP A 18 -2.58 -24.03 -2.18
C TRP A 18 -1.08 -23.93 -1.90
N SER A 19 -0.36 -23.07 -2.63
CA SER A 19 1.07 -22.85 -2.46
C SER A 19 1.42 -22.29 -1.08
N SER A 20 0.64 -21.31 -0.58
CA SER A 20 0.84 -20.74 0.75
C SER A 20 0.52 -21.73 1.86
N LEU A 21 -0.56 -22.50 1.72
CA LEU A 21 -0.96 -23.55 2.65
C LEU A 21 0.11 -24.63 2.77
N LYS A 22 0.53 -25.18 1.62
CA LYS A 22 1.57 -26.21 1.56
C LYS A 22 2.88 -25.73 2.19
N LYS A 23 3.26 -24.46 1.95
CA LYS A 23 4.46 -23.87 2.56
C LYS A 23 4.34 -23.81 4.08
N GLN A 24 3.28 -23.20 4.62
CA GLN A 24 3.11 -23.05 6.07
C GLN A 24 2.97 -24.40 6.78
N PHE A 25 2.22 -25.34 6.20
CA PHE A 25 2.10 -26.70 6.71
C PHE A 25 3.46 -27.41 6.80
N ASN A 26 4.25 -27.34 5.73
CA ASN A 26 5.58 -27.97 5.71
C ASN A 26 6.54 -27.35 6.73
N LEU A 27 6.47 -26.03 6.95
CA LEU A 27 7.29 -25.38 7.96
C LEU A 27 7.00 -25.96 9.36
N LEU A 28 5.73 -26.06 9.75
CA LEU A 28 5.37 -26.61 11.07
C LEU A 28 5.58 -28.12 11.17
N ARG A 29 5.33 -28.86 10.08
CA ARG A 29 5.51 -30.32 10.05
C ARG A 29 6.94 -30.70 10.43
N ARG A 30 7.95 -29.96 9.99
CA ARG A 30 9.35 -30.22 10.34
C ARG A 30 9.57 -30.23 11.86
N ILE A 31 9.01 -29.25 12.58
CA ILE A 31 9.11 -29.17 14.05
C ILE A 31 8.39 -30.35 14.69
N VAL A 32 7.18 -30.66 14.24
CA VAL A 32 6.41 -31.75 14.84
C VAL A 32 7.06 -33.11 14.59
N VAL A 33 7.63 -33.35 13.42
CA VAL A 33 8.41 -34.57 13.13
C VAL A 33 9.67 -34.65 14.02
N LEU A 34 10.38 -33.53 14.23
CA LEU A 34 11.50 -33.50 15.17
C LEU A 34 11.07 -33.89 16.60
N CYS A 35 9.93 -33.38 17.07
CA CYS A 35 9.41 -33.73 18.38
C CYS A 35 9.01 -35.22 18.46
N ASP A 36 8.34 -35.73 17.41
CA ASP A 36 7.88 -37.12 17.31
C ASP A 36 9.05 -38.12 17.33
N ASN A 37 10.13 -37.82 16.59
CA ASN A 37 11.35 -38.64 16.57
C ASN A 37 12.04 -38.73 17.94
N GLU A 38 11.82 -37.74 18.81
CA GLU A 38 12.41 -37.65 20.15
C GLU A 38 11.40 -38.09 21.24
N GLY A 39 10.25 -38.65 20.84
CA GLY A 39 9.21 -39.12 21.76
C GLY A 39 8.52 -38.00 22.55
N ILE A 40 8.61 -36.75 22.09
CA ILE A 40 8.08 -35.58 22.77
C ILE A 40 6.83 -35.08 22.05
N LEU A 41 5.75 -34.87 22.79
CA LEU A 41 4.56 -34.22 22.25
C LEU A 41 4.90 -32.77 21.87
N ALA A 42 4.61 -32.36 20.65
CA ALA A 42 5.01 -31.04 20.14
C ALA A 42 4.48 -29.85 20.95
N SER A 43 3.32 -29.99 21.62
CA SER A 43 2.79 -28.97 22.54
C SER A 43 3.64 -28.76 23.80
N ASN A 44 4.58 -29.68 24.08
CA ASN A 44 5.51 -29.56 25.20
C ASN A 44 6.89 -29.04 24.76
N LEU A 45 7.10 -28.71 23.48
CA LEU A 45 8.41 -28.31 22.94
C LEU A 45 9.08 -27.19 23.76
N ALA A 46 8.31 -26.20 24.23
CA ALA A 46 8.81 -25.11 25.07
C ALA A 46 9.50 -25.59 26.38
N ARG A 47 9.13 -26.77 26.88
CA ARG A 47 9.69 -27.38 28.10
C ARG A 47 11.01 -28.13 27.88
N PHE A 48 11.45 -28.29 26.62
CA PHE A 48 12.66 -29.05 26.27
C PHE A 48 13.69 -28.15 25.54
N PRO A 49 14.48 -27.34 26.26
CA PRO A 49 15.45 -26.42 25.66
C PRO A 49 16.46 -27.09 24.71
N LYS A 50 16.97 -28.28 25.08
CA LYS A 50 17.90 -29.06 24.24
C LYS A 50 17.29 -29.49 22.91
N LEU A 51 15.98 -29.73 22.87
CA LEU A 51 15.29 -30.06 21.63
C LEU A 51 15.08 -28.80 20.78
N LEU A 52 14.79 -27.67 21.43
CA LEU A 52 14.65 -26.37 20.77
C LEU A 52 15.94 -25.94 20.06
N GLU A 53 17.10 -26.26 20.61
CA GLU A 53 18.42 -26.03 19.99
C GLU A 53 18.63 -26.78 18.67
N LYS A 54 17.90 -27.88 18.43
CA LYS A 54 17.94 -28.63 17.16
C LYS A 54 17.02 -28.04 16.08
N VAL A 55 16.04 -27.22 16.45
CA VAL A 55 15.05 -26.63 15.53
C VAL A 55 15.69 -25.76 14.42
N PRO A 56 16.73 -24.94 14.68
CA PRO A 56 17.42 -24.19 13.64
C PRO A 56 17.88 -25.03 12.45
N GLY A 57 18.40 -26.24 12.71
CA GLY A 57 18.88 -27.15 11.68
C GLY A 57 17.79 -27.65 10.71
N LEU A 58 16.51 -27.47 11.04
CA LEU A 58 15.38 -27.82 10.17
C LEU A 58 15.15 -26.81 9.03
N TYR A 59 15.78 -25.63 9.10
CA TYR A 59 15.52 -24.50 8.21
C TYR A 59 16.82 -23.95 7.62
N PRO A 60 17.37 -24.62 6.58
CA PRO A 60 18.64 -24.23 5.98
C PRO A 60 18.59 -22.87 5.26
N CYS A 61 17.41 -22.38 4.87
CA CYS A 61 17.24 -21.08 4.22
C CYS A 61 16.64 -20.04 5.17
N ALA A 62 17.22 -18.83 5.16
CA ALA A 62 16.78 -17.68 5.96
C ALA A 62 15.32 -17.27 5.73
N VAL A 63 14.81 -17.46 4.51
CA VAL A 63 13.41 -17.15 4.17
C VAL A 63 12.46 -18.11 4.89
N ASP A 64 12.81 -19.40 4.93
CA ASP A 64 12.00 -20.43 5.59
C ASP A 64 12.05 -20.28 7.11
N SER A 65 13.22 -19.97 7.69
CA SER A 65 13.33 -19.71 9.13
C SER A 65 12.51 -18.48 9.56
N GLN A 66 12.54 -17.39 8.78
CA GLN A 66 11.73 -16.22 9.06
C GLN A 66 10.22 -16.48 8.86
N CYS A 67 9.84 -17.24 7.83
CA CYS A 67 8.46 -17.68 7.66
C CYS A 67 7.99 -18.58 8.81
N ALA A 68 8.88 -19.43 9.35
CA ALA A 68 8.59 -20.28 10.50
C ALA A 68 8.34 -19.43 11.74
N LEU A 69 9.21 -18.45 12.06
CA LEU A 69 8.99 -17.51 13.17
C LEU A 69 7.66 -16.77 13.07
N VAL A 70 7.33 -16.22 11.90
CA VAL A 70 6.04 -15.54 11.67
C VAL A 70 4.87 -16.50 11.88
N THR A 71 5.00 -17.76 11.47
CA THR A 71 3.94 -18.76 11.65
C THR A 71 3.79 -19.14 13.12
N LEU A 72 4.90 -19.29 13.85
CA LEU A 72 4.92 -19.60 15.29
C LEU A 72 4.34 -18.46 16.13
N ASP A 73 4.73 -17.21 15.85
CA ASP A 73 4.17 -16.01 16.50
C ASP A 73 2.65 -15.93 16.29
N ARG A 74 2.19 -16.21 15.07
CA ARG A 74 0.75 -16.25 14.77
C ARG A 74 0.01 -17.33 15.55
N LEU A 75 0.62 -18.50 15.76
CA LEU A 75 0.02 -19.57 16.55
C LEU A 75 0.00 -19.23 18.05
N LEU A 76 1.04 -18.57 18.56
CA LEU A 76 1.09 -18.14 19.96
C LEU A 76 -0.01 -17.13 20.31
N ARG A 77 -0.30 -16.20 19.39
CA ARG A 77 -1.39 -15.20 19.53
C ARG A 77 -2.78 -15.82 19.66
N VAL A 78 -2.94 -17.10 19.32
CA VAL A 78 -4.24 -17.78 19.28
C VAL A 78 -4.26 -19.04 20.14
N ARG A 79 -3.27 -19.19 21.03
CA ARG A 79 -3.09 -20.36 21.91
C ARG A 79 -4.38 -20.78 22.63
N GLU A 80 -5.18 -19.81 23.09
CA GLU A 80 -6.45 -20.05 23.78
C GLU A 80 -7.49 -20.73 22.87
N LYS A 81 -7.47 -20.42 21.56
CA LYS A 81 -8.38 -21.01 20.57
C LYS A 81 -7.90 -22.38 20.06
N ILE A 82 -6.59 -22.60 20.04
CA ILE A 82 -5.98 -23.87 19.63
C ILE A 82 -6.00 -24.88 20.79
N GLY A 83 -6.03 -24.40 22.04
CA GLY A 83 -6.04 -25.21 23.26
C GLY A 83 -4.64 -25.66 23.73
N PHE A 84 -3.58 -25.19 23.09
CA PHE A 84 -2.20 -25.41 23.53
C PHE A 84 -1.23 -24.38 22.93
N THR A 85 -0.04 -24.31 23.51
CA THR A 85 1.06 -23.43 23.07
C THR A 85 2.19 -24.29 22.52
N LEU A 86 2.59 -24.08 21.27
CA LEU A 86 3.73 -24.80 20.69
C LEU A 86 5.07 -24.24 21.21
N LEU A 87 5.21 -22.92 21.17
CA LEU A 87 6.30 -22.14 21.76
C LEU A 87 5.71 -20.87 22.37
N ASP A 88 6.18 -20.52 23.56
CA ASP A 88 5.86 -19.26 24.24
C ASP A 88 6.74 -18.11 23.73
N GLU A 89 6.53 -16.89 24.24
CA GLU A 89 7.30 -15.71 23.82
C GLU A 89 8.81 -15.89 24.03
N ALA A 90 9.20 -16.52 25.15
CA ALA A 90 10.59 -16.83 25.46
C ALA A 90 11.18 -17.83 24.47
N GLY A 91 10.45 -18.89 24.11
CA GLY A 91 10.85 -19.89 23.13
C GLY A 91 10.99 -19.30 21.72
N ILE A 92 10.05 -18.44 21.30
CA ILE A 92 10.13 -17.73 20.02
C ILE A 92 11.33 -16.77 20.00
N SER A 93 11.59 -16.05 21.09
CA SER A 93 12.75 -15.16 21.23
C SER A 93 14.08 -15.93 21.10
N ARG A 94 14.24 -17.05 21.83
CA ARG A 94 15.42 -17.92 21.72
C ARG A 94 15.62 -18.46 20.31
N LEU A 95 14.55 -18.93 19.68
CA LEU A 95 14.60 -19.45 18.32
C LEU A 95 14.94 -18.34 17.31
N SER A 96 14.41 -17.13 17.52
CA SER A 96 14.75 -15.96 16.69
C SER A 96 16.24 -15.64 16.78
N LYS A 97 16.83 -15.69 17.97
CA LYS A 97 18.28 -15.49 18.17
C LYS A 97 19.10 -16.60 17.50
N ALA A 98 18.73 -17.86 17.70
CA ALA A 98 19.42 -19.00 17.07
C ALA A 98 19.34 -18.97 15.54
N PHE A 99 18.24 -18.47 14.97
CA PHE A 99 18.12 -18.25 13.53
C PHE A 99 18.94 -17.04 13.02
N GLN A 100 19.40 -16.15 13.89
CA GLN A 100 20.30 -15.05 13.52
C GLN A 100 21.76 -15.53 13.51
N ASP A 101 22.14 -16.39 14.45
CA ASP A 101 23.52 -16.87 14.62
C ASP A 101 24.00 -17.81 13.49
N GLY A 102 23.09 -18.43 12.73
CA GLY A 102 23.40 -19.39 11.65
C GLY A 102 23.24 -18.88 10.21
N LYS A 103 23.07 -17.57 9.97
CA LYS A 103 22.75 -17.03 8.63
C LYS A 103 23.97 -16.64 7.81
N GLU A 104 24.00 -17.09 6.55
CA GLU A 104 24.51 -16.24 5.47
C GLU A 104 23.66 -14.97 5.42
N ASP A 105 24.31 -13.82 5.54
CA ASP A 105 23.67 -12.51 5.64
C ASP A 105 22.86 -12.17 4.37
N VAL A 106 21.55 -12.43 4.36
CA VAL A 106 20.70 -12.20 3.17
C VAL A 106 20.58 -10.70 2.91
N GLU A 107 21.07 -10.25 1.76
CA GLU A 107 21.03 -8.86 1.32
C GLU A 107 19.58 -8.32 1.41
N GLN A 108 19.39 -7.27 2.21
CA GLN A 108 18.08 -6.64 2.33
C GLN A 108 17.79 -5.78 1.10
N THR A 109 16.51 -5.48 0.86
CA THR A 109 16.12 -4.52 -0.19
C THR A 109 16.85 -3.20 0.06
N ALA A 110 17.50 -2.55 -0.90
CA ALA A 110 18.28 -1.34 -0.60
C ALA A 110 17.42 -0.14 -0.14
N TYR A 111 18.00 0.70 0.73
CA TYR A 111 17.48 2.04 1.04
C TYR A 111 17.84 2.99 -0.11
N ILE A 112 16.90 3.80 -0.60
CA ILE A 112 17.16 4.73 -1.70
C ILE A 112 17.81 5.99 -1.11
N PRO A 113 19.01 6.37 -1.57
CA PRO A 113 19.68 7.60 -1.12
C PRO A 113 18.81 8.84 -1.35
N PRO A 114 18.79 9.82 -0.43
CA PRO A 114 17.92 11.00 -0.52
C PRO A 114 18.09 11.80 -1.81
N ARG A 115 19.32 11.91 -2.33
CA ARG A 115 19.61 12.59 -3.61
C ARG A 115 18.87 11.94 -4.77
N ILE A 116 18.99 10.63 -4.92
CA ILE A 116 18.34 9.84 -5.97
C ILE A 116 16.82 9.84 -5.78
N TRP A 117 16.33 9.66 -4.54
CA TRP A 117 14.90 9.67 -4.25
C TRP A 117 14.26 11.03 -4.59
N THR A 118 14.88 12.13 -4.15
CA THR A 118 14.40 13.50 -4.41
C THR A 118 14.38 13.79 -5.90
N TYR A 119 15.46 13.44 -6.61
CA TYR A 119 15.52 13.61 -8.06
C TYR A 119 14.41 12.84 -8.78
N GLN A 120 14.25 11.55 -8.44
CA GLN A 120 13.20 10.69 -8.99
C GLN A 120 11.81 11.31 -8.78
N VAL A 121 11.46 11.68 -7.54
CA VAL A 121 10.13 12.24 -7.21
C VAL A 121 9.89 13.56 -7.94
N ARG A 122 10.90 14.43 -8.06
CA ARG A 122 10.80 15.70 -8.81
C ARG A 122 10.56 15.47 -10.30
N ARG A 123 11.26 14.52 -10.91
CA ARG A 123 11.07 14.17 -12.33
C ARG A 123 9.70 13.53 -12.59
N LEU A 124 9.25 12.67 -11.68
CA LEU A 124 7.89 12.12 -11.76
C LEU A 124 6.86 13.25 -11.68
N ARG A 125 7.03 14.18 -10.73
CA ARG A 125 6.14 15.33 -10.55
C ARG A 125 6.11 16.22 -11.80
N GLU A 126 7.27 16.55 -12.35
CA GLU A 126 7.40 17.37 -13.55
C GLU A 126 6.67 16.74 -14.76
N CYS A 127 6.76 15.43 -14.94
CA CYS A 127 6.02 14.74 -16.00
C CYS A 127 4.50 14.86 -15.85
N LEU A 128 3.99 14.85 -14.61
CA LEU A 128 2.56 14.98 -14.31
C LEU A 128 2.10 16.44 -14.47
N ASP A 129 2.87 17.40 -13.96
CA ASP A 129 2.58 18.82 -14.13
C ASP A 129 2.60 19.24 -15.61
N ASP A 130 3.58 18.76 -16.38
CA ASP A 130 3.65 19.00 -17.82
C ASP A 130 2.41 18.46 -18.53
N PHE A 131 1.94 17.26 -18.17
CA PHE A 131 0.72 16.70 -18.73
C PHE A 131 -0.50 17.56 -18.41
N LEU A 132 -0.69 17.93 -17.13
CA LEU A 132 -1.83 18.73 -16.70
C LEU A 132 -1.82 20.14 -17.30
N LYS A 133 -0.64 20.74 -17.48
CA LYS A 133 -0.48 22.02 -18.17
C LYS A 133 -0.95 21.97 -19.63
N HIS A 134 -0.81 20.83 -20.29
CA HIS A 134 -1.25 20.60 -21.66
C HIS A 134 -2.53 19.77 -21.75
N ARG A 135 -3.31 19.69 -20.65
CA ARG A 135 -4.47 18.79 -20.55
C ARG A 135 -5.44 18.97 -21.70
N GLN A 136 -5.87 20.20 -21.97
CA GLN A 136 -6.85 20.48 -23.02
C GLN A 136 -6.32 20.10 -24.40
N GLN A 137 -5.09 20.46 -24.71
CA GLN A 137 -4.42 20.14 -25.98
C GLN A 137 -4.32 18.63 -26.19
N VAL A 138 -3.98 17.88 -25.13
CA VAL A 138 -3.91 16.42 -25.16
C VAL A 138 -5.30 15.80 -25.35
N GLU A 139 -6.32 16.27 -24.62
CA GLU A 139 -7.69 15.79 -24.75
C GLU A 139 -8.23 16.06 -26.17
N ASP A 140 -8.04 17.27 -26.70
CA ASP A 140 -8.49 17.67 -28.04
C ASP A 140 -7.78 16.87 -29.12
N CYS A 141 -6.46 16.70 -29.01
CA CYS A 141 -5.68 15.90 -29.96
C CYS A 141 -6.12 14.43 -29.92
N PHE A 142 -6.32 13.86 -28.73
CA PHE A 142 -6.79 12.50 -28.57
C PHE A 142 -8.17 12.30 -29.21
N ASN A 143 -9.11 13.20 -28.92
CA ASN A 143 -10.46 13.13 -29.45
C ASN A 143 -10.45 13.25 -30.98
N PHE A 144 -9.72 14.22 -31.53
CA PHE A 144 -9.53 14.37 -32.97
C PHE A 144 -8.95 13.10 -33.61
N CYS A 145 -7.93 12.49 -32.98
CA CYS A 145 -7.36 11.26 -33.47
C CYS A 145 -8.36 10.10 -33.47
N VAL A 146 -9.11 9.93 -32.40
CA VAL A 146 -10.15 8.90 -32.30
C VAL A 146 -11.24 9.11 -33.35
N ASP A 147 -11.69 10.35 -33.56
CA ASP A 147 -12.72 10.69 -34.53
C ASP A 147 -12.26 10.49 -35.98
N ALA A 148 -11.00 10.81 -36.29
CA ALA A 148 -10.41 10.52 -37.60
C ALA A 148 -10.38 9.01 -37.90
N TYR A 149 -10.12 8.18 -36.89
CA TYR A 149 -10.24 6.72 -37.02
C TYR A 149 -11.71 6.31 -37.19
N ALA A 150 -12.62 6.83 -36.37
CA ALA A 150 -14.04 6.52 -36.48
C ALA A 150 -14.59 6.86 -37.87
N HIS A 151 -14.22 8.02 -38.44
CA HIS A 151 -14.61 8.44 -39.79
C HIS A 151 -14.14 7.46 -40.85
N ASN A 152 -12.85 7.10 -40.86
CA ASN A 152 -12.30 6.23 -41.90
C ASN A 152 -12.84 4.80 -41.87
N PHE A 153 -13.22 4.30 -40.69
CA PHE A 153 -13.79 2.97 -40.49
C PHE A 153 -15.33 2.97 -40.42
N GLY A 154 -15.98 4.13 -40.53
CA GLY A 154 -17.44 4.30 -40.46
C GLY A 154 -18.01 4.45 -39.04
N SER A 155 -17.36 3.88 -38.03
CA SER A 155 -17.64 4.14 -36.61
C SER A 155 -16.44 3.80 -35.73
N LEU A 156 -16.45 4.25 -34.48
CA LEU A 156 -15.40 3.90 -33.51
C LEU A 156 -15.41 2.39 -33.19
N SER A 157 -16.58 1.77 -33.04
CA SER A 157 -16.71 0.32 -32.85
C SER A 157 -16.12 -0.46 -34.03
N CYS A 158 -16.36 0.00 -35.26
CA CYS A 158 -15.76 -0.60 -36.46
C CYS A 158 -14.23 -0.46 -36.46
N ALA A 159 -13.69 0.71 -36.10
CA ALA A 159 -12.23 0.92 -36.02
C ALA A 159 -11.55 -0.03 -35.00
N LEU A 160 -12.21 -0.28 -33.88
CA LEU A 160 -11.69 -1.13 -32.81
C LEU A 160 -11.85 -2.62 -33.14
N GLY A 161 -12.96 -2.99 -33.77
CA GLY A 161 -13.29 -4.37 -34.15
C GLY A 161 -12.65 -4.87 -35.46
N HIS A 162 -12.10 -3.98 -36.30
CA HIS A 162 -11.63 -4.31 -37.65
C HIS A 162 -10.54 -5.39 -37.68
N GLU A 163 -10.80 -6.45 -38.43
CA GLU A 163 -9.87 -7.56 -38.70
C GLU A 163 -9.27 -7.44 -40.11
N GLY A 164 -7.99 -7.80 -40.27
CA GLY A 164 -7.28 -7.72 -41.54
C GLY A 164 -6.48 -6.42 -41.77
N ALA A 165 -6.11 -6.16 -43.03
CA ALA A 165 -5.22 -5.05 -43.39
C ALA A 165 -5.84 -3.68 -43.09
N ARG A 166 -5.10 -2.84 -42.36
CA ARG A 166 -5.54 -1.51 -41.89
C ARG A 166 -4.88 -0.35 -42.63
N ASP A 167 -3.91 -0.60 -43.51
CA ASP A 167 -3.04 0.46 -44.05
C ASP A 167 -3.79 1.53 -44.85
N SER A 168 -4.87 1.16 -45.56
CA SER A 168 -5.72 2.08 -46.33
C SER A 168 -6.80 2.80 -45.50
N TYR A 169 -6.81 2.61 -44.18
CA TYR A 169 -7.78 3.21 -43.25
C TYR A 169 -7.12 4.12 -42.21
N ARG A 170 -5.79 4.02 -42.01
CA ARG A 170 -5.10 4.77 -40.97
C ARG A 170 -4.99 6.26 -41.33
N PRO A 171 -5.65 7.17 -40.59
CA PRO A 171 -5.67 8.60 -40.93
C PRO A 171 -4.30 9.27 -40.82
N PHE A 172 -3.43 8.80 -39.91
CA PHE A 172 -2.11 9.40 -39.65
C PHE A 172 -0.99 8.70 -40.40
N THR A 173 -1.16 8.52 -41.72
CA THR A 173 -0.18 7.91 -42.61
C THR A 173 0.02 8.75 -43.87
N LEU A 174 1.21 8.65 -44.49
CA LEU A 174 1.44 9.23 -45.81
C LEU A 174 0.71 8.40 -46.86
N GLN A 175 -0.07 9.08 -47.71
CA GLN A 175 -0.81 8.47 -48.80
C GLN A 175 -0.57 9.22 -50.11
N ARG A 176 -0.85 8.55 -51.23
CA ARG A 176 -0.76 9.16 -52.57
C ARG A 176 -1.80 10.29 -52.73
N LYS A 177 -1.49 11.29 -53.55
CA LYS A 177 -2.41 12.39 -53.88
C LYS A 177 -3.73 11.83 -54.44
N GLY A 178 -4.87 12.26 -53.89
CA GLY A 178 -6.20 11.76 -54.26
C GLY A 178 -6.65 10.48 -53.53
N ALA A 179 -5.84 9.92 -52.62
CA ALA A 179 -6.29 8.85 -51.74
C ALA A 179 -7.49 9.32 -50.90
N GLY A 180 -8.54 8.50 -50.83
CA GLY A 180 -9.79 8.86 -50.15
C GLY A 180 -10.89 9.42 -51.07
N ALA A 181 -10.56 9.93 -52.27
CA ALA A 181 -11.52 10.64 -53.12
C ALA A 181 -12.75 9.80 -53.53
N ARG A 182 -12.58 8.49 -53.71
CA ARG A 182 -13.66 7.57 -54.11
C ARG A 182 -14.44 6.96 -52.94
N ASN A 183 -13.91 7.01 -51.72
CA ASN A 183 -14.47 6.29 -50.57
C ASN A 183 -14.68 7.18 -49.33
N GLY A 184 -14.45 8.49 -49.45
CA GLY A 184 -14.68 9.48 -48.39
C GLY A 184 -13.67 9.47 -47.24
N ARG A 185 -12.62 8.63 -47.28
CA ARG A 185 -11.62 8.54 -46.21
C ARG A 185 -10.73 9.78 -46.18
N GLN A 186 -10.34 10.18 -44.98
CA GLN A 186 -9.50 11.35 -44.71
C GLN A 186 -8.12 10.92 -44.21
N PHE A 187 -7.09 11.58 -44.73
CA PHE A 187 -5.70 11.35 -44.34
C PHE A 187 -5.07 12.69 -43.93
N HIS A 188 -4.53 12.74 -42.71
CA HIS A 188 -3.96 13.94 -42.10
C HIS A 188 -2.42 13.96 -42.18
N GLY A 189 -1.82 13.07 -42.97
CA GLY A 189 -0.37 12.96 -43.10
C GLY A 189 0.28 12.26 -41.90
N ARG A 190 1.56 12.52 -41.67
CA ARG A 190 2.28 11.96 -40.51
C ARG A 190 1.71 12.57 -39.22
N PHE A 191 1.59 11.76 -38.17
CA PHE A 191 1.04 12.20 -36.89
C PHE A 191 1.76 13.43 -36.31
N GLU A 192 3.06 13.60 -36.56
CA GLU A 192 3.84 14.77 -36.16
C GLU A 192 3.18 16.11 -36.54
N LEU A 193 2.58 16.21 -37.73
CA LEU A 193 1.84 17.42 -38.15
C LEU A 193 0.60 17.67 -37.29
N THR A 194 -0.06 16.59 -36.88
CA THR A 194 -1.21 16.66 -35.97
C THR A 194 -0.74 17.06 -34.58
N ALA A 195 0.35 16.48 -34.07
CA ALA A 195 0.93 16.84 -32.78
C ALA A 195 1.32 18.33 -32.73
N GLN A 196 1.93 18.87 -33.80
CA GLN A 196 2.25 20.29 -33.94
C GLN A 196 0.99 21.17 -33.97
N ARG A 197 -0.03 20.76 -34.75
CA ARG A 197 -1.31 21.49 -34.84
C ARG A 197 -1.98 21.65 -33.47
N PHE A 198 -1.90 20.64 -32.61
CA PHE A 198 -2.46 20.69 -31.26
C PHE A 198 -1.47 21.19 -30.20
N GLY A 199 -0.20 21.47 -30.56
CA GLY A 199 0.83 21.96 -29.63
C GLY A 199 1.29 20.93 -28.60
N ILE A 200 1.27 19.64 -28.92
CA ILE A 200 1.73 18.55 -28.05
C ILE A 200 3.02 17.87 -28.55
N ASP A 201 3.58 18.32 -29.68
CA ASP A 201 4.80 17.79 -30.27
C ASP A 201 5.99 17.89 -29.30
N THR A 202 6.29 19.09 -28.79
CA THR A 202 7.40 19.32 -27.85
C THR A 202 7.27 18.49 -26.56
N LEU A 203 6.03 18.26 -26.11
CA LEU A 203 5.71 17.41 -24.97
C LEU A 203 6.06 15.94 -25.25
N LEU A 204 5.69 15.42 -26.41
CA LEU A 204 6.01 14.07 -26.84
C LEU A 204 7.52 13.90 -27.08
N GLU A 205 8.20 14.91 -27.62
CA GLU A 205 9.66 14.91 -27.81
C GLU A 205 10.39 14.80 -26.47
N LYS A 206 9.98 15.61 -25.50
CA LYS A 206 10.57 15.64 -24.16
C LYS A 206 10.48 14.29 -23.46
N TRP A 207 9.33 13.62 -23.54
CA TRP A 207 9.04 12.51 -22.64
C TRP A 207 9.15 11.12 -23.29
N VAL A 208 8.86 10.98 -24.59
CA VAL A 208 8.73 9.65 -25.21
C VAL A 208 9.53 9.44 -26.48
N LEU A 209 10.09 10.48 -27.11
CA LEU A 209 10.94 10.30 -28.28
C LEU A 209 12.28 9.64 -27.87
N PRO A 210 12.57 8.41 -28.29
CA PRO A 210 13.84 7.78 -27.95
C PRO A 210 15.02 8.56 -28.58
N PRO A 211 16.20 8.61 -27.93
CA PRO A 211 17.37 9.34 -28.46
C PRO A 211 17.74 8.95 -29.90
N ASN A 212 17.50 7.69 -30.28
CA ASN A 212 17.87 7.14 -31.59
C ASN A 212 16.76 7.28 -32.65
N ARG A 213 15.59 7.85 -32.29
CA ARG A 213 14.44 7.98 -33.20
C ARG A 213 14.32 9.43 -33.66
N LYS A 214 14.13 9.62 -34.97
CA LYS A 214 14.10 10.96 -35.59
C LYS A 214 12.71 11.60 -35.71
N SER A 215 11.63 10.90 -35.35
CA SER A 215 10.27 11.43 -35.54
C SER A 215 9.27 10.82 -34.56
N ILE A 216 8.22 11.59 -34.27
CA ILE A 216 7.05 11.19 -33.48
C ILE A 216 6.04 10.49 -34.41
N ASP A 217 5.49 9.37 -33.96
CA ASP A 217 4.36 8.71 -34.62
C ASP A 217 3.16 8.60 -33.67
N ILE A 218 2.01 8.15 -34.18
CA ILE A 218 0.79 8.02 -33.37
C ILE A 218 0.98 7.06 -32.17
N LYS A 219 1.94 6.11 -32.25
CA LYS A 219 2.26 5.21 -31.13
C LYS A 219 3.06 5.93 -30.04
N SER A 220 3.80 6.98 -30.36
CA SER A 220 4.39 7.87 -29.35
C SER A 220 3.30 8.47 -28.45
N PHE A 221 2.11 8.78 -29.00
CA PHE A 221 1.03 9.32 -28.19
C PHE A 221 0.51 8.29 -27.16
N THR A 222 0.28 7.05 -27.58
CA THR A 222 0.01 5.92 -26.67
C THR A 222 1.11 5.78 -25.62
N ALA A 223 2.37 5.84 -26.04
CA ALA A 223 3.50 5.70 -25.15
C ALA A 223 3.50 6.78 -24.06
N TYR A 224 3.12 8.02 -24.40
CA TYR A 224 3.06 9.14 -23.46
C TYR A 224 1.91 9.00 -22.47
N LEU A 225 0.72 8.63 -22.91
CA LEU A 225 -0.41 8.34 -22.01
C LEU A 225 -0.07 7.21 -21.03
N THR A 226 0.59 6.15 -21.50
CA THR A 226 1.08 5.06 -20.63
C THR A 226 2.18 5.53 -19.67
N LEU A 227 3.04 6.46 -20.10
CA LEU A 227 4.05 7.07 -19.24
C LEU A 227 3.38 7.84 -18.11
N VAL A 228 2.40 8.71 -18.39
CA VAL A 228 1.64 9.47 -17.39
C VAL A 228 1.02 8.54 -16.35
N GLN A 229 0.39 7.44 -16.77
CA GLN A 229 -0.14 6.43 -15.84
C GLN A 229 0.94 5.75 -15.01
N SER A 230 2.07 5.37 -15.61
CA SER A 230 3.16 4.69 -14.92
C SER A 230 3.89 5.62 -13.92
N THR A 231 4.05 6.88 -14.30
CA THR A 231 4.59 7.97 -13.50
C THR A 231 3.67 8.27 -12.32
N GLY A 232 2.36 8.43 -12.55
CA GLY A 232 1.38 8.69 -11.51
C GLY A 232 1.31 7.57 -10.49
N LEU A 233 1.29 6.30 -10.95
CA LEU A 233 1.35 5.13 -10.07
C LEU A 233 2.62 5.12 -9.23
N SER A 234 3.77 5.38 -9.85
CA SER A 234 5.06 5.44 -9.15
C SER A 234 5.09 6.58 -8.14
N TYR A 235 4.52 7.74 -8.47
CA TYR A 235 4.42 8.90 -7.59
C TYR A 235 3.55 8.58 -6.38
N ILE A 236 2.32 8.06 -6.59
CA ILE A 236 1.43 7.60 -5.50
C ILE A 236 2.17 6.62 -4.57
N ALA A 237 2.85 5.62 -5.14
CA ALA A 237 3.57 4.60 -4.37
C ALA A 237 4.71 5.16 -3.49
N ASN A 238 5.29 6.32 -3.83
CA ASN A 238 6.28 6.99 -2.97
C ASN A 238 5.66 7.54 -1.68
N PHE A 239 4.37 7.90 -1.68
CA PHE A 239 3.71 8.58 -0.56
C PHE A 239 2.67 7.71 0.17
N THR A 240 2.15 6.64 -0.45
CA THR A 240 1.18 5.74 0.18
C THR A 240 1.80 4.44 0.69
N LEU A 241 3.05 4.17 0.28
CA LEU A 241 3.76 2.93 0.57
C LEU A 241 3.01 1.68 0.11
N GLN A 242 2.07 1.79 -0.83
CA GLN A 242 1.31 0.65 -1.36
C GLN A 242 2.22 -0.37 -2.06
N ARG A 243 1.81 -1.64 -2.08
CA ARG A 243 2.43 -2.62 -2.98
C ARG A 243 2.09 -2.22 -4.41
N LYS A 244 2.98 -2.49 -5.35
CA LYS A 244 2.79 -2.02 -6.74
C LYS A 244 1.47 -2.52 -7.34
N GLU A 245 1.03 -3.73 -7.00
CA GLU A 245 -0.25 -4.28 -7.46
C GLU A 245 -1.46 -3.63 -6.78
N GLU A 246 -1.31 -3.10 -5.56
CA GLU A 246 -2.36 -2.31 -4.86
C GLU A 246 -2.49 -0.94 -5.53
N ALA A 247 -1.37 -0.25 -5.78
CA ALA A 247 -1.36 1.01 -6.50
C ALA A 247 -1.89 0.86 -7.94
N GLY A 248 -1.59 -0.26 -8.61
CA GLY A 248 -2.11 -0.57 -9.94
C GLY A 248 -3.59 -0.97 -9.98
N ALA A 249 -4.23 -1.17 -8.83
CA ALA A 249 -5.66 -1.46 -8.72
C ALA A 249 -6.51 -0.24 -8.34
N LEU A 250 -5.89 0.94 -8.18
CA LEU A 250 -6.60 2.16 -7.82
C LEU A 250 -7.59 2.59 -8.91
N ARG A 251 -8.77 3.02 -8.46
CA ARG A 251 -9.87 3.56 -9.25
C ARG A 251 -9.82 5.10 -9.25
N ALA A 252 -10.57 5.74 -10.13
CA ALA A 252 -10.52 7.20 -10.32
C ALA A 252 -11.01 7.99 -9.10
N ASP A 253 -11.87 7.41 -8.28
CA ASP A 253 -12.37 7.98 -7.02
C ASP A 253 -11.50 7.64 -5.79
N CYS A 254 -10.29 7.11 -5.99
CA CYS A 254 -9.48 6.61 -4.88
C CYS A 254 -9.03 7.68 -3.89
N LEU A 255 -8.99 8.96 -4.28
CA LEU A 255 -8.60 10.05 -3.39
C LEU A 255 -9.81 10.59 -2.64
N ILE A 256 -9.78 10.46 -1.32
CA ILE A 256 -10.78 11.01 -0.42
C ILE A 256 -10.11 12.08 0.45
N TRP A 257 -10.82 13.17 0.68
CA TRP A 257 -10.45 14.16 1.67
C TRP A 257 -11.28 13.94 2.93
N GLU A 258 -10.64 13.50 4.00
CA GLU A 258 -11.26 13.37 5.31
C GLU A 258 -11.07 14.66 6.11
N GLU A 259 -12.13 15.14 6.74
CA GLU A 259 -12.08 16.29 7.66
C GLU A 259 -11.82 15.76 9.07
N ASP A 260 -10.67 16.12 9.62
CA ASP A 260 -10.37 15.91 11.03
C ASP A 260 -10.52 17.24 11.79
N PRO A 261 -11.31 17.29 12.89
CA PRO A 261 -11.51 18.52 13.64
C PRO A 261 -10.24 19.17 14.21
N ALA A 262 -9.16 18.40 14.39
CA ALA A 262 -7.89 18.88 14.95
C ALA A 262 -6.82 19.12 13.88
N LEU A 263 -6.79 18.30 12.82
CA LEU A 263 -5.75 18.31 11.79
C LEU A 263 -6.21 18.95 10.47
N GLY A 264 -7.50 19.25 10.33
CA GLY A 264 -8.12 19.76 9.11
C GLY A 264 -8.25 18.67 8.04
N ARG A 265 -8.17 19.09 6.77
CA ARG A 265 -8.31 18.18 5.62
C ARG A 265 -7.10 17.28 5.45
N ILE A 266 -7.32 15.97 5.59
CA ILE A 266 -6.32 14.92 5.38
C ILE A 266 -6.64 14.16 4.09
N PRO A 267 -5.74 14.11 3.10
CA PRO A 267 -5.94 13.29 1.92
C PRO A 267 -5.62 11.83 2.22
N VAL A 268 -6.51 10.96 1.76
CA VAL A 268 -6.45 9.52 1.96
C VAL A 268 -6.66 8.83 0.62
N ILE A 269 -5.74 7.95 0.26
CA ILE A 269 -5.93 7.04 -0.88
C ILE A 269 -6.66 5.80 -0.37
N CYS A 270 -7.74 5.42 -1.04
CA CYS A 270 -8.57 4.25 -0.75
C CYS A 270 -8.47 3.23 -1.89
N GLY A 271 -8.43 1.95 -1.55
CA GLY A 271 -8.44 0.88 -2.54
C GLY A 271 -8.34 -0.51 -1.93
N ASP A 272 -8.12 -1.49 -2.79
CA ASP A 272 -8.04 -2.88 -2.36
C ASP A 272 -6.62 -3.27 -1.94
N THR A 273 -6.49 -3.97 -0.82
CA THR A 273 -5.34 -4.84 -0.54
C THR A 273 -5.76 -6.29 -0.58
N THR A 274 -4.87 -7.19 -1.00
CA THR A 274 -5.16 -8.64 -1.11
C THR A 274 -4.09 -9.55 -0.51
N LYS A 275 -2.88 -9.04 -0.26
CA LYS A 275 -1.70 -9.87 -0.01
C LYS A 275 -1.57 -10.38 1.43
N THR A 276 -1.98 -9.60 2.41
CA THR A 276 -1.73 -9.87 3.84
C THR A 276 -3.03 -9.91 4.63
N ASP A 277 -3.86 -8.89 4.49
CA ASP A 277 -5.20 -8.84 5.06
C ASP A 277 -6.14 -8.14 4.10
N PRO A 278 -6.87 -8.88 3.24
CA PRO A 278 -7.68 -8.24 2.23
C PRO A 278 -8.77 -7.39 2.83
N ASP A 279 -8.73 -6.17 2.38
CA ASP A 279 -9.59 -5.07 2.76
C ASP A 279 -9.88 -4.33 1.46
N SER A 280 -11.16 -4.24 1.13
CA SER A 280 -11.65 -3.56 -0.06
C SER A 280 -11.86 -2.06 0.17
N ASP A 281 -11.61 -1.58 1.39
CA ASP A 281 -11.61 -0.16 1.77
C ASP A 281 -10.33 0.16 2.53
N ALA A 282 -9.20 -0.35 2.02
CA ALA A 282 -7.92 -0.08 2.64
C ALA A 282 -7.54 1.39 2.43
N ARG A 283 -7.31 2.08 3.54
CA ARG A 283 -6.99 3.51 3.56
C ARG A 283 -5.52 3.78 3.80
N TRP A 284 -4.95 4.70 3.03
CA TRP A 284 -3.57 5.18 3.14
C TRP A 284 -3.57 6.71 3.24
N PRO A 285 -3.46 7.27 4.46
CA PRO A 285 -3.21 8.70 4.65
C PRO A 285 -1.96 9.10 3.88
N THR A 286 -2.00 10.26 3.21
CA THR A 286 -0.94 10.67 2.31
C THR A 286 -0.74 12.19 2.28
N SER A 287 0.09 12.65 1.35
CA SER A 287 0.35 14.08 1.12
C SER A 287 -0.65 14.66 0.11
N PRO A 288 -1.10 15.92 0.28
CA PRO A 288 -1.86 16.67 -0.74
C PRO A 288 -1.21 16.64 -2.13
N SER A 289 0.13 16.52 -2.17
CA SER A 289 0.87 16.45 -3.42
C SER A 289 0.46 15.29 -4.33
N VAL A 290 -0.20 14.24 -3.81
CA VAL A 290 -0.64 13.07 -4.57
C VAL A 290 -1.82 13.37 -5.51
N GLU A 291 -2.61 14.41 -5.24
CA GLU A 291 -3.76 14.81 -6.06
C GLU A 291 -3.38 14.98 -7.54
N VAL A 292 -2.23 15.58 -7.81
CA VAL A 292 -1.69 15.77 -9.18
C VAL A 292 -1.59 14.45 -9.97
N ALA A 293 -1.24 13.36 -9.29
CA ALA A 293 -1.09 12.05 -9.92
C ALA A 293 -2.46 11.44 -10.19
N VAL A 294 -3.37 11.53 -9.23
CA VAL A 294 -4.74 11.01 -9.37
C VAL A 294 -5.48 11.76 -10.48
N ASP A 295 -5.36 13.08 -10.56
CA ASP A 295 -5.96 13.91 -11.60
C ASP A 295 -5.43 13.57 -12.99
N ALA A 296 -4.11 13.56 -13.16
CA ALA A 296 -3.47 13.26 -14.44
C ALA A 296 -3.84 11.84 -14.93
N MET A 297 -3.79 10.86 -14.03
CA MET A 297 -4.18 9.48 -14.35
C MET A 297 -5.67 9.37 -14.67
N THR A 298 -6.55 10.10 -13.98
CA THR A 298 -7.99 10.11 -14.22
C THR A 298 -8.32 10.65 -15.60
N VAL A 299 -7.65 11.71 -16.06
CA VAL A 299 -7.81 12.24 -17.42
C VAL A 299 -7.47 11.17 -18.46
N VAL A 300 -6.29 10.54 -18.33
CA VAL A 300 -5.88 9.45 -19.23
C VAL A 300 -6.85 8.28 -19.17
N ALA A 301 -7.35 7.96 -17.97
CA ALA A 301 -8.30 6.88 -17.77
C ALA A 301 -9.60 7.13 -18.54
N LYS A 302 -10.16 8.35 -18.46
CA LYS A 302 -11.37 8.77 -19.18
C LYS A 302 -11.19 8.78 -20.70
N LEU A 303 -10.06 9.29 -21.20
CA LEU A 303 -9.76 9.29 -22.65
C LEU A 303 -9.79 7.88 -23.22
N ARG A 304 -9.11 6.94 -22.56
CA ARG A 304 -9.10 5.54 -22.99
C ARG A 304 -10.43 4.82 -22.73
N MET A 305 -11.18 5.22 -21.71
CA MET A 305 -12.51 4.68 -21.43
C MET A 305 -13.48 4.94 -22.59
N ARG A 306 -13.40 6.11 -23.25
CA ARG A 306 -14.16 6.38 -24.48
C ARG A 306 -14.00 5.28 -25.52
N CYS A 307 -12.77 4.80 -25.72
CA CYS A 307 -12.49 3.73 -26.66
C CYS A 307 -12.88 2.34 -26.12
N ALA A 308 -12.67 2.08 -24.83
CA ALA A 308 -13.06 0.82 -24.20
C ALA A 308 -14.58 0.59 -24.23
N ALA A 309 -15.37 1.62 -23.92
CA ALA A 309 -16.83 1.58 -23.94
C ALA A 309 -17.40 1.36 -25.35
N ALA A 310 -16.73 1.92 -26.38
CA ALA A 310 -17.12 1.71 -27.77
C ALA A 310 -16.68 0.35 -28.34
N ASN A 311 -15.91 -0.45 -27.60
CA ASN A 311 -15.41 -1.73 -28.07
C ASN A 311 -16.25 -2.91 -27.54
N PRO A 312 -17.06 -3.56 -28.38
CA PRO A 312 -17.90 -4.68 -27.93
C PRO A 312 -17.08 -5.89 -27.46
N LYS A 313 -15.80 -6.02 -27.85
CA LYS A 313 -14.93 -7.13 -27.43
C LYS A 313 -14.37 -6.95 -26.01
N VAL A 314 -14.52 -5.77 -25.40
CA VAL A 314 -13.91 -5.42 -24.11
C VAL A 314 -14.90 -5.55 -22.94
N ASN A 315 -16.22 -5.63 -23.20
CA ASN A 315 -17.26 -5.83 -22.17
C ASN A 315 -17.11 -4.87 -20.97
N CYS A 316 -17.03 -3.57 -21.25
CA CYS A 316 -16.93 -2.55 -20.20
C CYS A 316 -18.30 -2.33 -19.55
N SER A 317 -18.38 -2.44 -18.23
CA SER A 317 -19.63 -2.20 -17.47
C SER A 317 -19.89 -0.70 -17.25
N ASP A 318 -21.11 -0.34 -16.87
CA ASP A 318 -21.43 1.04 -16.49
C ASP A 318 -20.64 1.50 -15.26
N ASP A 319 -20.40 0.59 -14.30
CA ASP A 319 -19.55 0.84 -13.12
C ASP A 319 -18.10 1.14 -13.53
N ASP A 320 -17.57 0.39 -14.50
CA ASP A 320 -16.22 0.63 -15.02
C ASP A 320 -16.11 1.97 -15.75
N GLN A 321 -17.14 2.36 -16.50
CA GLN A 321 -17.20 3.65 -17.18
C GLN A 321 -17.30 4.82 -16.21
N ALA A 322 -18.12 4.69 -15.15
CA ALA A 322 -18.27 5.70 -14.12
C ALA A 322 -17.00 5.86 -13.27
N ASN A 323 -16.31 4.74 -12.99
CA ASN A 323 -15.13 4.72 -12.14
C ASN A 323 -14.01 3.85 -12.75
N PRO A 324 -13.27 4.35 -13.74
CA PRO A 324 -12.23 3.58 -14.41
C PRO A 324 -11.04 3.32 -13.50
N TYR A 325 -10.27 2.26 -13.80
CA TYR A 325 -8.96 2.07 -13.20
C TYR A 325 -8.00 3.18 -13.66
N LEU A 326 -7.25 3.75 -12.72
CA LEU A 326 -6.23 4.76 -13.01
C LEU A 326 -5.10 4.19 -13.89
N PHE A 327 -4.75 2.92 -13.68
CA PHE A 327 -3.77 2.19 -14.47
C PHE A 327 -4.44 1.11 -15.33
N GLN A 328 -4.55 1.37 -16.63
CA GLN A 328 -5.23 0.50 -17.58
C GLN A 328 -4.40 0.31 -18.86
N THR A 329 -4.72 -0.72 -19.63
CA THR A 329 -4.11 -0.91 -20.95
C THR A 329 -4.53 0.20 -21.92
N ALA A 330 -3.90 0.24 -23.09
CA ALA A 330 -4.27 1.13 -24.17
C ALA A 330 -5.49 0.59 -24.91
N PHE A 331 -6.49 1.45 -25.14
CA PHE A 331 -7.75 1.08 -25.80
C PHE A 331 -7.99 1.82 -27.11
N GLU A 332 -7.14 2.78 -27.45
CA GLU A 332 -7.26 3.58 -28.65
C GLU A 332 -7.04 2.77 -29.96
N PRO A 333 -7.68 3.15 -31.09
CA PRO A 333 -7.71 2.33 -32.31
C PRO A 333 -6.35 2.03 -32.96
N TRP A 334 -5.32 2.82 -32.63
CA TRP A 334 -3.95 2.67 -33.14
C TRP A 334 -3.04 1.85 -32.22
N SER A 335 -3.52 1.46 -31.04
CA SER A 335 -2.81 0.58 -30.12
C SER A 335 -2.90 -0.85 -30.62
N ALA A 336 -1.87 -1.30 -31.32
CA ALA A 336 -1.79 -2.67 -31.82
C ALA A 336 -1.78 -3.65 -30.64
N ILE A 337 -2.80 -4.51 -30.53
CA ILE A 337 -2.78 -5.65 -29.61
C ILE A 337 -2.65 -6.93 -30.43
N PRO A 338 -1.44 -7.53 -30.51
CA PRO A 338 -1.21 -8.74 -31.29
C PRO A 338 -2.08 -9.94 -30.87
N SER A 339 -2.52 -9.96 -29.61
CA SER A 339 -3.32 -11.02 -28.99
C SER A 339 -4.83 -10.71 -28.91
N GLY A 340 -5.30 -9.65 -29.59
CA GLY A 340 -6.69 -9.20 -29.52
C GLY A 340 -7.07 -8.49 -28.21
N TRP A 341 -8.29 -7.96 -28.16
CA TRP A 341 -8.80 -7.22 -27.00
C TRP A 341 -9.09 -8.16 -25.84
N SER A 342 -8.70 -7.76 -24.62
CA SER A 342 -9.09 -8.44 -23.38
C SER A 342 -10.27 -7.72 -22.72
N PRO A 343 -11.08 -8.42 -21.90
CA PRO A 343 -12.12 -7.77 -21.11
C PRO A 343 -11.55 -6.65 -20.23
N TYR A 344 -12.29 -5.55 -20.05
CA TYR A 344 -11.86 -4.39 -19.27
C TYR A 344 -11.46 -4.76 -17.84
N SER A 345 -12.20 -5.70 -17.24
CA SER A 345 -11.95 -6.23 -15.90
C SER A 345 -10.59 -6.94 -15.76
N THR A 346 -9.89 -7.23 -16.86
CA THR A 346 -8.56 -7.82 -16.85
C THR A 346 -7.50 -6.78 -16.53
N ARG A 347 -7.04 -6.77 -15.27
CA ARG A 347 -6.02 -5.82 -14.81
C ARG A 347 -4.66 -6.04 -15.51
N PRO A 348 -4.05 -5.00 -16.09
CA PRO A 348 -2.71 -5.13 -16.65
C PRO A 348 -1.67 -5.37 -15.55
N LYS A 349 -0.64 -6.15 -15.87
CA LYS A 349 0.48 -6.35 -14.94
C LYS A 349 1.29 -5.07 -14.82
N VAL A 350 1.46 -4.57 -13.59
CA VAL A 350 2.31 -3.40 -13.34
C VAL A 350 3.78 -3.75 -13.67
N PRO A 351 4.41 -3.03 -14.61
CA PRO A 351 5.79 -3.30 -15.02
C PRO A 351 6.77 -3.09 -13.86
N SER A 352 7.98 -3.64 -13.97
CA SER A 352 9.04 -3.31 -13.02
C SER A 352 9.47 -1.84 -13.20
N TYR A 353 10.00 -1.24 -12.14
CA TYR A 353 10.52 0.13 -12.20
C TYR A 353 11.67 0.24 -13.21
N GLN A 354 12.53 -0.78 -13.28
CA GLN A 354 13.58 -0.88 -14.30
C GLN A 354 13.03 -0.91 -15.72
N PHE A 355 11.94 -1.64 -15.98
CA PHE A 355 11.30 -1.66 -17.29
C PHE A 355 10.74 -0.28 -17.67
N LEU A 356 10.17 0.45 -16.71
CA LEU A 356 9.74 1.84 -16.92
C LEU A 356 10.93 2.72 -17.35
N MET A 357 12.06 2.64 -16.64
CA MET A 357 13.27 3.41 -16.97
C MET A 357 13.82 3.06 -18.36
N GLN A 358 13.87 1.77 -18.71
CA GLN A 358 14.34 1.30 -20.02
C GLN A 358 13.40 1.72 -21.17
N ARG A 359 12.09 1.64 -20.94
CA ARG A 359 11.07 2.01 -21.93
C ARG A 359 11.03 3.52 -22.18
N TYR A 360 11.32 4.32 -21.15
CA TYR A 360 11.24 5.78 -21.18
C TYR A 360 12.58 6.41 -20.74
N PRO A 361 13.63 6.34 -21.57
CA PRO A 361 14.98 6.77 -21.20
C PRO A 361 15.10 8.28 -20.93
N ARG A 362 14.11 9.09 -21.32
CA ARG A 362 14.05 10.54 -21.03
C ARG A 362 13.37 10.87 -19.69
N LEU A 363 12.74 9.88 -19.03
CA LEU A 363 12.08 10.11 -17.74
C LEU A 363 13.10 10.57 -16.69
N PHE A 364 14.25 9.90 -16.64
CA PHE A 364 15.37 10.27 -15.77
C PHE A 364 16.62 10.46 -16.61
N ASP A 365 17.28 11.61 -16.42
CA ASP A 365 18.69 11.79 -16.79
C ASP A 365 19.56 10.68 -16.17
N PRO A 366 20.26 9.87 -17.00
CA PRO A 366 21.15 8.82 -16.53
C PRO A 366 22.25 9.33 -15.58
N GLU A 367 22.79 10.53 -15.80
CA GLU A 367 23.88 11.07 -14.98
C GLU A 367 23.42 11.37 -13.55
N GLN A 368 22.21 11.91 -13.39
CA GLN A 368 21.61 12.15 -12.07
C GLN A 368 21.29 10.84 -11.34
N MET A 369 21.06 9.76 -12.08
CA MET A 369 20.78 8.43 -11.52
C MET A 369 22.05 7.63 -11.23
N LYS A 370 23.24 8.10 -11.63
CA LYS A 370 24.50 7.42 -11.29
C LYS A 370 24.75 7.46 -9.80
N ILE A 371 25.22 6.35 -9.27
CA ILE A 371 25.56 6.19 -7.86
C ILE A 371 26.85 6.96 -7.56
N THR A 372 26.84 7.77 -6.51
CA THR A 372 28.03 8.42 -5.94
C THR A 372 28.53 7.68 -4.70
N GLU A 373 29.71 8.05 -4.19
CA GLU A 373 30.22 7.46 -2.96
C GLU A 373 29.31 7.77 -1.76
N ASP A 374 28.83 9.02 -1.65
CA ASP A 374 27.92 9.46 -0.59
C ASP A 374 26.59 8.68 -0.61
N ASP A 375 26.10 8.34 -1.80
CA ASP A 375 24.92 7.51 -1.97
C ASP A 375 25.14 6.11 -1.40
N LEU A 376 26.30 5.49 -1.66
CA LEU A 376 26.64 4.17 -1.12
C LEU A 376 26.83 4.21 0.39
N VAL A 377 27.50 5.23 0.93
CA VAL A 377 27.65 5.43 2.38
C VAL A 377 26.27 5.49 3.03
N THR A 378 25.36 6.30 2.48
CA THR A 378 24.00 6.44 2.99
C THR A 378 23.21 5.13 2.88
N ALA A 379 23.25 4.46 1.72
CA ALA A 379 22.52 3.21 1.51
C ALA A 379 23.04 2.07 2.41
N ARG A 380 24.36 1.97 2.60
CA ARG A 380 25.02 0.99 3.49
C ARG A 380 24.76 1.27 4.97
N MET A 381 24.54 2.53 5.35
CA MET A 381 24.14 2.87 6.71
C MET A 381 22.89 2.09 7.13
N PHE A 382 21.89 2.02 6.25
CA PHE A 382 20.63 1.30 6.48
C PHE A 382 20.63 -0.14 5.95
N THR A 383 21.56 -0.47 5.07
CA THR A 383 21.68 -1.77 4.40
C THR A 383 23.14 -2.23 4.47
N PRO A 384 23.65 -2.64 5.65
CA PRO A 384 25.10 -2.88 5.83
C PRO A 384 25.66 -3.97 4.92
N ASN A 385 24.79 -4.88 4.49
CA ASN A 385 25.08 -6.01 3.62
C ASN A 385 24.77 -5.75 2.14
N LEU A 386 24.57 -4.48 1.76
CA LEU A 386 24.33 -4.05 0.39
C LEU A 386 25.52 -4.44 -0.50
N ASP A 387 25.22 -4.98 -1.67
CA ASP A 387 26.14 -5.32 -2.76
C ASP A 387 26.75 -6.73 -2.76
N LYS A 388 26.03 -7.76 -2.27
CA LYS A 388 26.47 -9.17 -2.48
C LYS A 388 26.44 -9.59 -3.95
N GLY A 389 25.69 -8.88 -4.79
CA GLY A 389 25.51 -9.15 -6.22
C GLY A 389 26.15 -8.16 -7.20
N GLY A 390 26.93 -7.17 -6.73
CA GLY A 390 27.63 -6.20 -7.59
C GLY A 390 26.75 -5.17 -8.32
N LYS A 391 25.52 -4.95 -7.85
CA LYS A 391 24.51 -4.07 -8.49
C LYS A 391 24.58 -2.61 -8.03
N PHE A 392 25.28 -2.33 -6.93
CA PHE A 392 25.34 -1.00 -6.32
C PHE A 392 26.79 -0.52 -6.32
N LYS A 393 27.23 0.01 -7.46
CA LYS A 393 28.61 0.49 -7.69
C LYS A 393 28.62 1.94 -8.12
N VAL A 394 29.62 2.70 -7.66
CA VAL A 394 29.83 4.08 -8.08
C VAL A 394 29.92 4.16 -9.61
N GLY A 395 29.24 5.15 -10.19
CA GLY A 395 29.19 5.36 -11.64
C GLY A 395 28.12 4.55 -12.39
N GLU A 396 27.58 3.48 -11.78
CA GLU A 396 26.46 2.72 -12.34
C GLU A 396 25.12 3.41 -12.05
N THR A 397 24.08 3.10 -12.82
CA THR A 397 22.72 3.63 -12.59
C THR A 397 22.05 2.94 -11.41
N TRP A 398 21.48 3.70 -10.47
CA TRP A 398 20.76 3.12 -9.33
C TRP A 398 19.57 2.25 -9.79
N PRO A 399 19.53 0.95 -9.43
CA PRO A 399 18.53 0.01 -9.93
C PRO A 399 17.21 0.13 -9.15
N LEU A 400 16.42 1.17 -9.42
CA LEU A 400 15.15 1.43 -8.73
C LEU A 400 14.20 0.23 -8.76
N ALA A 401 13.49 0.03 -7.65
CA ALA A 401 12.43 -0.96 -7.52
C ALA A 401 11.33 -0.50 -6.56
N TYR A 402 10.07 -0.84 -6.84
CA TYR A 402 8.92 -0.50 -5.97
C TYR A 402 9.07 -0.96 -4.52
N HIS A 403 9.77 -2.07 -4.28
CA HIS A 403 10.01 -2.55 -2.90
C HIS A 403 10.98 -1.64 -2.14
N GLN A 404 11.91 -0.97 -2.83
CA GLN A 404 12.81 0.01 -2.22
C GLN A 404 12.04 1.26 -1.79
N LEU A 405 11.01 1.70 -2.54
CA LEU A 405 10.14 2.82 -2.13
C LEU A 405 9.52 2.53 -0.76
N ARG A 406 8.92 1.33 -0.62
CA ARG A 406 8.30 0.88 0.63
C ARG A 406 9.29 0.78 1.79
N ARG A 407 10.50 0.25 1.55
CA ARG A 407 11.53 0.14 2.61
C ARG A 407 12.08 1.49 3.03
N THR A 408 12.37 2.36 2.08
CA THR A 408 12.87 3.72 2.34
C THR A 408 11.84 4.50 3.17
N GLY A 409 10.56 4.47 2.77
CA GLY A 409 9.49 5.07 3.56
C GLY A 409 9.31 4.43 4.93
N GLY A 410 9.42 3.10 5.03
CA GLY A 410 9.43 2.37 6.30
C GLY A 410 10.51 2.88 7.27
N ILE A 411 11.76 2.88 6.83
CA ILE A 411 12.90 3.38 7.60
C ILE A 411 12.68 4.83 8.04
N ASN A 412 12.25 5.71 7.14
CA ASN A 412 12.02 7.11 7.46
C ASN A 412 10.91 7.30 8.51
N MET A 413 9.83 6.51 8.45
CA MET A 413 8.78 6.53 9.47
C MET A 413 9.29 6.07 10.83
N PHE A 414 10.05 4.97 10.89
CA PHE A 414 10.64 4.50 12.15
C PHE A 414 11.62 5.52 12.72
N ALA A 415 12.50 6.04 11.87
CA ALA A 415 13.47 7.05 12.24
C ALA A 415 12.81 8.33 12.77
N SER A 416 11.62 8.71 12.26
CA SER A 416 10.96 9.97 12.65
C SER A 416 10.54 9.98 14.12
N GLY A 417 10.38 8.81 14.75
CA GLY A 417 9.86 8.70 16.10
C GLY A 417 8.42 9.20 16.29
N LEU A 418 7.72 9.58 15.20
CA LEU A 418 6.35 10.10 15.25
C LEU A 418 5.30 9.01 15.41
N LEU A 419 5.53 7.89 14.73
CA LEU A 419 4.56 6.81 14.61
C LEU A 419 4.95 5.67 15.53
N SER A 420 3.97 5.07 16.20
CA SER A 420 4.18 3.79 16.88
C SER A 420 4.40 2.67 15.84
N ASP A 421 5.09 1.60 16.23
CA ASP A 421 5.27 0.40 15.40
C ASP A 421 3.94 -0.16 14.87
N SER A 422 2.89 -0.09 15.69
CA SER A 422 1.54 -0.50 15.30
C SER A 422 0.93 0.40 14.23
N SER A 423 1.18 1.72 14.30
CA SER A 423 0.71 2.67 13.29
C SER A 423 1.41 2.43 11.96
N ILE A 424 2.72 2.18 12.00
CA ILE A 424 3.51 1.82 10.81
C ILE A 424 3.02 0.48 10.23
N GLN A 425 2.71 -0.51 11.07
CA GLN A 425 2.14 -1.79 10.64
C GLN A 425 0.84 -1.58 9.86
N VAL A 426 -0.07 -0.75 10.37
CA VAL A 426 -1.37 -0.44 9.74
C VAL A 426 -1.17 0.28 8.40
N ILE A 427 -0.31 1.31 8.35
CA ILE A 427 -0.03 2.07 7.12
C ILE A 427 0.56 1.14 6.04
N MET A 428 1.50 0.27 6.42
CA MET A 428 2.12 -0.66 5.48
C MET A 428 1.26 -1.89 5.16
N LYS A 429 0.08 -2.03 5.78
CA LYS A 429 -0.83 -3.20 5.68
C LYS A 429 -0.08 -4.50 5.96
N HIS A 430 0.71 -4.52 7.03
CA HIS A 430 1.48 -5.69 7.45
C HIS A 430 0.67 -6.61 8.36
N LEU A 431 0.91 -7.92 8.21
CA LEU A 431 0.21 -8.97 8.95
C LEU A 431 0.65 -9.04 10.41
N THR A 432 1.94 -8.81 10.67
CA THR A 432 2.55 -8.88 11.99
C THR A 432 3.54 -7.74 12.18
N LEU A 433 3.81 -7.38 13.43
CA LEU A 433 4.86 -6.41 13.78
C LEU A 433 6.24 -6.85 13.33
N LEU A 434 6.54 -8.15 13.32
CA LEU A 434 7.81 -8.68 12.81
C LEU A 434 8.04 -8.31 11.34
N GLN A 435 6.99 -8.23 10.52
CA GLN A 435 7.11 -7.74 9.15
C GLN A 435 7.42 -6.25 9.12
N THR A 436 6.79 -5.46 9.99
CA THR A 436 7.05 -4.01 10.11
C THR A 436 8.47 -3.72 10.56
N LEU A 437 8.94 -4.38 11.63
CA LEU A 437 10.30 -4.28 12.14
C LEU A 437 11.35 -4.68 11.10
N TYR A 438 11.07 -5.67 10.25
CA TYR A 438 11.94 -6.03 9.14
C TYR A 438 12.09 -4.88 8.12
N TYR A 439 11.02 -4.14 7.83
CA TYR A 439 11.09 -2.96 6.95
C TYR A 439 11.80 -1.78 7.62
N GLY A 440 11.74 -1.67 8.95
CA GLY A 440 12.44 -0.64 9.73
C GLY A 440 13.87 -0.98 10.10
N GLN A 441 14.39 -2.15 9.74
CA GLN A 441 15.69 -2.58 10.26
C GLN A 441 16.80 -1.55 9.96
N ASN A 442 17.62 -1.26 10.98
CA ASN A 442 18.65 -0.22 11.00
C ASN A 442 18.15 1.24 11.02
N TYR A 443 16.87 1.49 11.29
CA TYR A 443 16.30 2.85 11.33
C TYR A 443 17.01 3.80 12.29
N SER A 444 17.50 3.31 13.44
CA SER A 444 18.15 4.12 14.49
C SER A 444 19.45 4.80 14.05
N ARG A 445 19.91 4.51 12.83
CA ARG A 445 21.08 5.15 12.21
C ARG A 445 20.73 6.40 11.41
N ALA A 446 19.45 6.61 11.12
CA ALA A 446 18.98 7.91 10.65
C ALA A 446 19.10 8.91 11.79
N ARG A 447 19.74 10.04 11.53
CA ARG A 447 19.65 11.23 12.38
C ARG A 447 18.90 12.27 11.57
N PHE A 448 17.73 12.69 12.04
CA PHE A 448 17.14 13.90 11.50
C PHE A 448 17.91 15.10 12.08
N ASN A 449 17.82 16.28 11.46
CA ASN A 449 18.43 17.48 12.05
C ASN A 449 17.92 17.64 13.50
N GLU A 450 18.78 18.04 14.45
CA GLU A 450 18.41 18.27 15.85
C GLU A 450 17.21 19.23 15.97
N ASP A 451 17.11 20.22 15.07
CA ASP A 451 15.96 21.11 15.00
C ASP A 451 14.67 20.38 14.60
N PHE A 452 14.76 19.44 13.65
CA PHE A 452 13.62 18.64 13.19
C PHE A 452 13.23 17.61 14.24
N GLU A 453 14.18 16.93 14.89
CA GLU A 453 13.92 16.02 16.02
C GLU A 453 13.29 16.78 17.18
N GLY A 454 13.82 17.97 17.53
CA GLY A 454 13.28 18.82 18.58
C GLY A 454 11.84 19.29 18.31
N LEU A 455 11.57 19.82 17.10
CA LEU A 455 10.24 20.27 16.70
C LEU A 455 9.23 19.13 16.62
N THR A 456 9.65 17.98 16.10
CA THR A 456 8.80 16.80 15.90
C THR A 456 8.45 16.11 17.21
N VAL A 457 9.45 15.97 18.10
CA VAL A 457 9.27 15.45 19.45
C VAL A 457 8.41 16.41 20.29
N ALA A 458 8.65 17.73 20.19
CA ALA A 458 7.82 18.72 20.86
C ALA A 458 6.36 18.65 20.38
N ALA A 459 6.12 18.68 19.07
CA ALA A 459 4.79 18.61 18.49
C ALA A 459 4.05 17.31 18.87
N ARG A 460 4.73 16.15 18.87
CA ARG A 460 4.14 14.87 19.30
C ARG A 460 3.64 14.95 20.75
N TYR A 461 4.45 15.47 21.66
CA TYR A 461 4.08 15.56 23.08
C TYR A 461 3.08 16.68 23.37
N GLU A 462 3.07 17.76 22.58
CA GLU A 462 2.05 18.80 22.63
C GLU A 462 0.69 18.28 22.18
N VAL A 463 0.62 17.52 21.07
CA VAL A 463 -0.62 16.89 20.61
C VAL A 463 -1.12 15.88 21.65
N MET A 464 -0.23 15.05 22.19
CA MET A 464 -0.57 14.10 23.26
C MET A 464 -1.10 14.83 24.50
N ALA A 465 -0.44 15.91 24.94
CA ALA A 465 -0.89 16.70 26.08
C ALA A 465 -2.26 17.33 25.84
N LYS A 466 -2.51 17.91 24.65
CA LYS A 466 -3.84 18.43 24.28
C LYS A 466 -4.91 17.34 24.33
N GLN A 467 -4.61 16.17 23.77
CA GLN A 467 -5.54 15.04 23.80
C GLN A 467 -5.83 14.57 25.23
N ILE A 468 -4.81 14.49 26.09
CA ILE A 468 -4.97 14.15 27.51
C ILE A 468 -5.83 15.18 28.23
N GLU A 469 -5.62 16.48 28.02
CA GLU A 469 -6.45 17.54 28.63
C GLU A 469 -7.92 17.42 28.24
N THR A 470 -8.21 17.05 26.99
CA THR A 470 -9.60 16.88 26.55
C THR A 470 -10.34 15.73 27.23
N LEU A 471 -9.64 14.78 27.88
CA LEU A 471 -10.25 13.66 28.61
C LEU A 471 -11.09 14.09 29.82
N VAL A 472 -10.84 15.29 30.37
CA VAL A 472 -11.63 15.84 31.48
C VAL A 472 -13.05 16.17 31.04
N GLY A 473 -13.26 16.52 29.76
CA GLY A 473 -14.55 16.92 29.23
C GLY A 473 -15.57 15.77 29.10
N GLU A 474 -16.82 16.14 28.86
CA GLU A 474 -17.94 15.19 28.65
C GLU A 474 -17.83 14.42 27.32
N ARG A 475 -16.98 14.89 26.40
CA ARG A 475 -16.68 14.24 25.12
C ARG A 475 -16.28 12.77 25.30
N TYR A 476 -15.51 12.49 26.34
CA TYR A 476 -14.94 11.18 26.58
C TYR A 476 -15.65 10.44 27.71
N VAL A 477 -15.93 9.15 27.51
CA VAL A 477 -16.56 8.27 28.50
C VAL A 477 -15.80 6.96 28.63
N SER A 478 -15.73 6.38 29.82
CA SER A 478 -15.15 5.04 29.98
C SER A 478 -16.23 3.98 29.81
N PRO A 479 -15.97 2.88 29.05
CA PRO A 479 -16.90 1.75 28.97
C PRO A 479 -17.12 1.02 30.30
N LEU A 480 -16.31 1.31 31.31
CA LEU A 480 -16.44 0.75 32.65
C LEU A 480 -17.06 1.75 33.65
N GLY A 481 -17.60 2.87 33.16
CA GLY A 481 -18.30 3.88 33.95
C GLY A 481 -17.42 5.01 34.47
N GLU A 482 -18.08 6.01 35.08
CA GLU A 482 -17.46 7.31 35.40
C GLU A 482 -16.32 7.21 36.40
N ARG A 483 -16.43 6.30 37.39
CA ARG A 483 -15.35 6.05 38.35
C ARG A 483 -14.05 5.64 37.65
N ARG A 484 -14.13 4.81 36.61
CA ARG A 484 -12.93 4.39 35.86
C ARG A 484 -12.36 5.54 35.03
N LYS A 485 -13.22 6.39 34.45
CA LYS A 485 -12.76 7.61 33.76
C LYS A 485 -11.99 8.51 34.71
N GLN A 486 -12.51 8.75 35.92
CA GLN A 486 -11.83 9.54 36.94
C GLN A 486 -10.47 8.95 37.33
N GLU A 487 -10.36 7.63 37.52
CA GLU A 487 -9.06 6.98 37.77
C GLU A 487 -8.07 7.23 36.63
N ILE A 488 -8.50 7.13 35.37
CA ILE A 488 -7.65 7.37 34.21
C ILE A 488 -7.19 8.84 34.17
N VAL A 489 -8.12 9.78 34.39
CA VAL A 489 -7.83 11.21 34.42
C VAL A 489 -6.86 11.55 35.55
N VAL A 490 -7.06 11.03 36.75
CA VAL A 490 -6.14 11.24 37.89
C VAL A 490 -4.75 10.65 37.62
N ASN A 491 -4.67 9.47 37.00
CA ASN A 491 -3.39 8.83 36.68
C ASN A 491 -2.61 9.57 35.59
N LEU A 492 -3.29 10.12 34.58
CA LEU A 492 -2.65 10.80 33.45
C LEU A 492 -2.36 12.28 33.74
N ILE A 493 -3.33 12.98 34.33
CA ILE A 493 -3.28 14.42 34.58
C ILE A 493 -2.78 14.70 36.00
N GLY A 494 -3.41 14.11 37.01
CA GLY A 494 -3.15 14.48 38.40
C GLY A 494 -3.28 15.99 38.61
N ASN A 495 -2.25 16.63 39.19
CA ASN A 495 -2.11 18.08 39.32
C ASN A 495 -1.22 18.72 38.22
N LYS A 496 -0.97 18.02 37.10
CA LYS A 496 -0.09 18.50 36.02
C LYS A 496 -0.85 19.47 35.12
N ASP A 497 -0.25 20.62 34.82
CA ASP A 497 -0.69 21.53 33.76
C ASP A 497 -0.20 21.05 32.38
N PHE A 498 -0.63 21.72 31.30
CA PHE A 498 -0.20 21.43 29.92
C PHE A 498 1.31 21.21 29.78
N ASN A 499 2.11 22.12 30.35
CA ASN A 499 3.57 22.09 30.24
C ASN A 499 4.17 20.91 31.02
N ALA A 500 3.60 20.59 32.18
CA ALA A 500 3.96 19.42 32.97
C ALA A 500 3.55 18.11 32.28
N LEU A 501 2.43 18.08 31.55
CA LEU A 501 2.01 16.95 30.73
C LEU A 501 2.96 16.71 29.56
N VAL A 502 3.36 17.76 28.84
CA VAL A 502 4.37 17.66 27.77
C VAL A 502 5.70 17.12 28.32
N LYS A 503 6.15 17.59 29.49
CA LYS A 503 7.36 17.09 30.15
C LYS A 503 7.22 15.63 30.61
N ALA A 504 6.08 15.24 31.16
CA ALA A 504 5.81 13.87 31.57
C ALA A 504 5.77 12.92 30.36
N GLY A 505 5.18 13.36 29.24
CA GLY A 505 5.17 12.62 27.99
C GLY A 505 6.59 12.37 27.48
N ARG A 506 7.46 13.40 27.48
CA ARG A 506 8.88 13.28 27.11
C ARG A 506 9.66 12.25 27.94
N LYS A 507 9.27 12.05 29.20
CA LYS A 507 9.86 11.06 30.11
C LYS A 507 9.21 9.68 30.04
N GLY A 508 8.15 9.51 29.24
CA GLY A 508 7.38 8.27 29.16
C GLY A 508 6.51 8.00 30.39
N GLU A 509 6.22 9.02 31.21
CA GLU A 509 5.44 8.87 32.45
C GLU A 509 3.92 8.87 32.21
N VAL A 510 3.48 9.29 31.02
CA VAL A 510 2.07 9.33 30.60
C VAL A 510 1.93 8.79 29.18
N SER A 511 0.84 8.08 28.91
CA SER A 511 0.56 7.46 27.61
C SER A 511 -0.88 7.72 27.20
N PHE A 512 -1.04 8.27 26.00
CA PHE A 512 -2.34 8.38 25.34
C PHE A 512 -2.17 8.15 23.84
N ARG A 513 -3.04 7.32 23.26
CA ARG A 513 -3.11 7.08 21.82
C ARG A 513 -4.56 7.13 21.34
N GLU A 514 -4.79 7.75 20.19
CA GLU A 514 -6.10 7.72 19.56
C GLU A 514 -6.41 6.31 19.01
N THR A 515 -7.68 5.93 19.08
CA THR A 515 -8.20 4.64 18.62
C THR A 515 -9.48 4.86 17.81
N ARG A 516 -9.95 3.83 17.10
CA ARG A 516 -11.14 3.92 16.24
C ARG A 516 -12.43 4.28 17.03
N LEU A 517 -12.46 3.99 18.33
CA LEU A 517 -13.58 4.34 19.22
C LEU A 517 -13.34 5.59 20.09
N GLY A 518 -12.13 6.16 20.08
CA GLY A 518 -11.77 7.28 20.96
C GLY A 518 -10.29 7.25 21.31
N GLY A 519 -9.95 6.87 22.55
CA GLY A 519 -8.59 6.88 23.07
C GLY A 519 -8.23 5.61 23.83
N CYS A 520 -6.92 5.37 23.97
CA CYS A 520 -6.39 4.32 24.81
C CYS A 520 -5.24 4.85 25.66
N THR A 521 -5.28 4.51 26.93
CA THR A 521 -4.36 5.00 27.97
C THR A 521 -3.41 3.92 28.46
N LYS A 522 -3.31 2.82 27.72
CA LYS A 522 -2.44 1.71 28.08
C LYS A 522 -0.99 2.16 27.96
N ASP A 523 -0.25 1.97 29.04
CA ASP A 523 1.19 2.11 29.02
C ASP A 523 1.83 0.82 28.47
N GLY A 524 2.80 0.98 27.57
CA GLY A 524 3.48 -0.13 26.90
C GLY A 524 2.67 -0.88 25.82
N HIS A 525 3.07 -2.13 25.56
CA HIS A 525 2.61 -2.89 24.40
C HIS A 525 1.14 -3.35 24.50
N CYS A 526 0.41 -3.34 23.38
CA CYS A 526 -0.96 -3.82 23.28
C CYS A 526 -1.16 -4.70 22.05
N ASP A 527 -1.59 -5.95 22.28
CA ASP A 527 -1.76 -6.95 21.22
C ASP A 527 -2.91 -6.64 20.24
N TYR A 528 -3.81 -5.73 20.61
CA TYR A 528 -5.06 -5.45 19.90
C TYR A 528 -5.07 -4.12 19.15
N GLY A 529 -4.21 -3.17 19.53
CA GLY A 529 -3.99 -1.90 18.83
C GLY A 529 -5.15 -0.90 18.78
N GLY A 530 -6.42 -1.32 18.90
CA GLY A 530 -7.61 -0.46 18.91
C GLY A 530 -7.93 0.25 17.58
N ILE A 531 -7.23 -0.10 16.49
CA ILE A 531 -7.35 0.54 15.17
C ILE A 531 -7.85 -0.47 14.12
N GLU A 532 -7.28 -1.67 14.07
CA GLU A 532 -7.68 -2.70 13.08
C GLU A 532 -9.02 -3.35 13.43
N SER A 533 -9.22 -3.65 14.71
CA SER A 533 -10.43 -4.25 15.27
C SER A 533 -10.75 -3.61 16.61
N VAL A 534 -12.02 -3.30 16.82
CA VAL A 534 -12.52 -2.74 18.08
C VAL A 534 -13.08 -3.81 19.01
N ALA A 535 -13.27 -5.04 18.51
CA ALA A 535 -13.89 -6.14 19.25
C ALA A 535 -13.31 -6.28 20.66
N ARG A 536 -11.98 -6.35 20.82
CA ARG A 536 -11.40 -6.46 22.17
C ARG A 536 -11.61 -5.21 23.02
N CYS A 537 -11.40 -4.03 22.42
CA CYS A 537 -11.49 -2.77 23.15
C CYS A 537 -12.91 -2.52 23.69
N ALA A 538 -13.92 -3.07 23.03
CA ALA A 538 -15.32 -2.92 23.38
C ALA A 538 -16.03 -4.19 23.86
N GLY A 539 -15.29 -5.24 24.20
CA GLY A 539 -15.87 -6.48 24.71
C GLY A 539 -16.68 -7.29 23.69
N GLY A 540 -16.52 -6.97 22.41
CA GLY A 540 -17.09 -7.70 21.28
C GLY A 540 -16.65 -9.16 21.18
N ASP A 541 -15.53 -9.53 21.80
CA ASP A 541 -15.02 -10.89 21.87
C ASP A 541 -15.62 -11.73 23.02
N GLY A 542 -16.59 -11.19 23.75
CA GLY A 542 -17.29 -11.85 24.86
C GLY A 542 -16.70 -11.57 26.24
N ASP A 543 -15.58 -10.87 26.30
CA ASP A 543 -14.99 -10.39 27.56
C ASP A 543 -15.45 -8.97 27.89
N LYS A 544 -15.11 -8.49 29.10
CA LYS A 544 -15.36 -7.10 29.49
C LYS A 544 -14.57 -6.13 28.59
N PRO A 545 -15.13 -4.93 28.30
CA PRO A 545 -14.42 -3.87 27.62
C PRO A 545 -13.06 -3.55 28.27
N CYS A 546 -12.11 -3.12 27.45
CA CYS A 546 -10.75 -2.88 27.93
C CYS A 546 -10.73 -1.75 28.96
N ARG A 547 -10.04 -1.98 30.09
CA ARG A 547 -9.93 -1.02 31.20
C ARG A 547 -9.18 0.27 30.86
N ASP A 548 -8.43 0.28 29.77
CA ASP A 548 -7.63 1.41 29.30
C ASP A 548 -8.26 2.06 28.07
N ALA A 549 -9.44 1.61 27.65
CA ALA A 549 -10.20 2.25 26.57
C ALA A 549 -11.00 3.42 27.14
N ILE A 550 -11.03 4.51 26.38
CA ILE A 550 -11.94 5.63 26.57
C ILE A 550 -12.64 5.88 25.23
N TYR A 551 -13.95 5.98 25.26
CA TYR A 551 -14.78 6.23 24.10
C TYR A 551 -14.99 7.71 23.89
N ASP A 552 -14.95 8.12 22.64
CA ASP A 552 -15.16 9.50 22.21
C ASP A 552 -16.55 9.62 21.59
N ARG A 553 -17.44 10.39 22.21
CA ARG A 553 -18.83 10.59 21.74
C ARG A 553 -18.88 11.15 20.31
N THR A 554 -17.86 11.89 19.87
CA THR A 554 -17.85 12.47 18.51
C THR A 554 -17.67 11.42 17.41
N LYS A 555 -17.23 10.19 17.73
CA LYS A 555 -17.05 9.11 16.75
C LYS A 555 -18.35 8.37 16.43
N GLN A 556 -19.49 8.73 17.04
CA GLN A 556 -20.79 8.07 16.88
C GLN A 556 -21.16 7.82 15.41
N LEU A 557 -21.22 8.89 14.58
CA LEU A 557 -21.63 8.78 13.18
C LEU A 557 -20.72 7.86 12.36
N SER A 558 -19.41 7.88 12.66
CA SER A 558 -18.43 7.01 12.00
C SER A 558 -18.67 5.54 12.37
N VAL A 559 -18.93 5.27 13.65
CA VAL A 559 -19.20 3.91 14.15
C VAL A 559 -20.51 3.36 13.58
N GLU A 560 -21.57 4.19 13.49
CA GLU A 560 -22.85 3.79 12.89
C GLU A 560 -22.68 3.37 11.42
N ARG A 561 -21.95 4.15 10.62
CA ARG A 561 -21.63 3.80 9.22
C ARG A 561 -20.84 2.50 9.12
N GLN A 562 -19.87 2.30 10.02
CA GLN A 562 -19.07 1.08 10.04
C GLN A 562 -19.89 -0.15 10.42
N LEU A 563 -20.78 -0.03 11.41
CA LEU A 563 -21.66 -1.11 11.83
C LEU A 563 -22.56 -1.56 10.66
N ALA A 564 -23.18 -0.62 9.96
CA ALA A 564 -23.99 -0.93 8.77
C ALA A 564 -23.18 -1.59 7.64
N SER A 565 -21.90 -1.24 7.48
CA SER A 565 -21.00 -1.92 6.53
C SER A 565 -20.69 -3.36 6.97
N ILE A 566 -20.45 -3.59 8.25
CA ILE A 566 -20.14 -4.91 8.80
C ILE A 566 -21.36 -5.84 8.75
N GLU A 567 -22.55 -5.33 9.04
CA GLU A 567 -23.80 -6.11 8.99
C GLU A 567 -24.05 -6.66 7.58
N ARG A 568 -23.91 -5.83 6.54
CA ARG A 568 -23.95 -6.27 5.14
C ARG A 568 -22.89 -7.33 4.79
N ARG A 569 -21.74 -7.32 5.48
CA ARG A 569 -20.68 -8.33 5.30
C ARG A 569 -20.97 -9.63 6.03
N ILE A 570 -21.72 -9.58 7.15
CA ILE A 570 -22.17 -10.76 7.89
C ILE A 570 -23.17 -11.55 7.03
N GLU A 571 -24.12 -10.89 6.37
CA GLU A 571 -25.09 -11.52 5.47
C GLU A 571 -24.44 -12.32 4.33
N LYS A 572 -23.30 -11.82 3.83
CA LYS A 572 -22.53 -12.46 2.75
C LYS A 572 -21.53 -13.50 3.25
N ALA A 573 -21.35 -13.64 4.57
CA ALA A 573 -20.40 -14.59 5.14
C ALA A 573 -21.06 -15.96 5.32
N GLN A 574 -20.28 -17.03 5.09
CA GLN A 574 -20.76 -18.38 5.38
C GLN A 574 -21.08 -18.50 6.89
N PRO A 575 -22.28 -19.01 7.25
CA PRO A 575 -22.67 -19.23 8.64
C PRO A 575 -21.62 -20.01 9.44
N ASP A 576 -21.42 -19.63 10.70
CA ASP A 576 -20.47 -20.22 11.67
C ASP A 576 -18.98 -20.24 11.27
N SER A 577 -18.64 -19.67 10.12
CA SER A 577 -17.26 -19.53 9.69
C SER A 577 -16.45 -18.64 10.66
N PRO A 578 -15.13 -18.84 10.79
CA PRO A 578 -14.27 -17.95 11.58
C PRO A 578 -14.36 -16.48 11.14
N ARG A 579 -14.67 -16.23 9.87
CA ARG A 579 -14.95 -14.89 9.33
C ARG A 579 -16.28 -14.34 9.85
N ALA A 580 -17.35 -15.12 9.82
CA ALA A 580 -18.64 -14.71 10.39
C ALA A 580 -18.50 -14.40 11.88
N ARG A 581 -17.81 -15.24 12.66
CA ARG A 581 -17.54 -15.00 14.08
C ARG A 581 -16.71 -13.74 14.35
N ALA A 582 -15.70 -13.46 13.54
CA ALA A 582 -14.91 -12.23 13.66
C ALA A 582 -15.73 -10.97 13.33
N LEU A 583 -16.56 -11.02 12.28
CA LEU A 583 -17.46 -9.93 11.93
C LEU A 583 -18.54 -9.71 12.99
N GLN A 584 -19.08 -10.79 13.57
CA GLN A 584 -20.02 -10.73 14.68
C GLN A 584 -19.38 -10.10 15.92
N ALA A 585 -18.14 -10.48 16.25
CA ALA A 585 -17.41 -9.88 17.38
C ALA A 585 -17.14 -8.38 17.16
N GLU A 586 -16.77 -7.99 15.93
CA GLU A 586 -16.58 -6.59 15.59
C GLU A 586 -17.90 -5.79 15.66
N ALA A 587 -18.99 -6.34 15.11
CA ALA A 587 -20.32 -5.73 15.19
C ALA A 587 -20.81 -5.62 16.64
N HIS A 588 -20.58 -6.65 17.47
CA HIS A 588 -20.92 -6.60 18.88
C HIS A 588 -20.13 -5.50 19.60
N GLY A 589 -18.82 -5.39 19.36
CA GLY A 589 -18.01 -4.31 19.94
C GLY A 589 -18.49 -2.91 19.52
N LEU A 590 -18.86 -2.71 18.26
CA LEU A 590 -19.40 -1.42 17.80
C LEU A 590 -20.76 -1.11 18.46
N ARG A 591 -21.64 -2.10 18.64
CA ARG A 591 -22.91 -1.95 19.35
C ARG A 591 -22.67 -1.59 20.82
N SER A 592 -21.79 -2.31 21.51
CA SER A 592 -21.40 -2.02 22.89
C SER A 592 -20.89 -0.59 23.06
N TYR A 593 -20.10 -0.10 22.10
CA TYR A 593 -19.70 1.31 22.08
C TYR A 593 -20.90 2.25 21.98
N LEU A 594 -21.81 2.01 21.03
CA LEU A 594 -23.00 2.86 20.84
C LEU A 594 -23.90 2.88 22.07
N ASP A 595 -24.05 1.74 22.74
CA ASP A 595 -24.83 1.63 23.97
C ASP A 595 -24.20 2.46 25.09
N VAL A 596 -22.87 2.42 25.23
CA VAL A 596 -22.14 3.21 26.24
C VAL A 596 -22.23 4.71 25.97
N ILE A 597 -22.13 5.16 24.71
CA ILE A 597 -22.12 6.59 24.40
C ILE A 597 -23.53 7.21 24.26
N ARG A 598 -24.58 6.40 24.16
CA ARG A 598 -25.98 6.89 24.12
C ARG A 598 -26.63 6.91 25.50
N ASN A 599 -26.12 6.11 26.43
CA ASN A 599 -26.36 6.26 27.86
C ASN A 599 -25.58 7.46 28.42
#